data_AF-A0AAP0G8S4-F1
#
_entry.id   AF-A0AAP0G8S4-F1
#
_cell.length_a   1.000
_cell.length_b   1.000
_cell.length_c   1.000
_cell.angle_alpha   90.00
_cell.angle_beta   90.00
_cell.angle_gamma   90.00
#
_symmetry.space_group_name_H-M   'P 1'
#
loop_
_entity.id
_entity.type
_entity.pdbx_description
1 polymer ?
#
loop_
_entity_poly.entity_id
_entity_poly.type
_entity_poly.pdbx_seq_one_letter_code
_entity_poly.pdbx_strand_id
1 'polypeptide(L)' 'MKHLWGANWCIIGGPLVGPFSVRVTTLSTQSSLSARDVIPRNWSPKATYTSRLNFI' A
#
# COMPACT_ATOMS: atom_id res chain seq x y z
N MET A 1 -3.95 -6.96 -5.52
CA MET A 1 -4.92 -5.98 -4.99
C MET A 1 -6.03 -5.80 -5.99
N LYS A 2 -7.27 -5.72 -5.54
CA LYS A 2 -8.42 -5.36 -6.36
C LYS A 2 -8.70 -3.86 -6.17
N HIS A 3 -8.77 -3.11 -7.26
CA HIS A 3 -9.20 -1.71 -7.24
C HIS A 3 -10.71 -1.68 -6.98
N LEU A 4 -11.15 -0.82 -6.05
CA LEU A 4 -12.55 -0.65 -5.73
C LEU A 4 -13.10 0.62 -6.40
N TRP A 5 -12.62 1.78 -5.97
CA TRP A 5 -13.01 3.09 -6.47
C TRP A 5 -12.01 4.15 -6.00
N GLY A 6 -11.85 5.26 -6.74
CA GLY A 6 -10.92 6.33 -6.38
C GLY A 6 -9.52 5.80 -6.06
N ALA A 7 -8.97 6.21 -4.92
CA ALA A 7 -7.69 5.73 -4.38
C ALA A 7 -7.88 4.62 -3.33
N ASN A 8 -8.82 3.71 -3.53
CA ASN A 8 -9.08 2.57 -2.64
C ASN A 8 -8.78 1.24 -3.33
N TRP A 9 -7.97 0.43 -2.66
CA TRP A 9 -7.62 -0.93 -3.07
C TRP A 9 -7.85 -1.89 -1.91
N CYS A 10 -8.27 -3.12 -2.22
CA CYS A 10 -8.41 -4.18 -1.24
C CYS A 10 -7.58 -5.42 -1.60
N ILE A 11 -7.20 -6.17 -0.57
CA ILE A 11 -6.67 -7.53 -0.70
C ILE A 11 -7.72 -8.44 -0.09
N ILE A 12 -8.24 -9.37 -0.90
CA ILE A 12 -9.21 -10.37 -0.45
C ILE A 12 -8.50 -11.72 -0.51
N GLY A 13 -8.23 -12.31 0.64
CA GLY A 13 -7.64 -13.64 0.75
C GLY A 13 -6.69 -13.81 1.93
N GLY A 14 -6.61 -15.06 2.41
CA GLY A 14 -5.67 -15.54 3.43
C GLY A 14 -5.78 -14.89 4.82
N PRO A 15 -5.13 -15.49 5.84
CA PRO A 15 -4.67 -14.71 6.97
C PRO A 15 -3.54 -13.80 6.49
N LEU A 16 -3.78 -12.49 6.47
CA LEU A 16 -2.77 -11.51 6.08
C LEU A 16 -1.79 -11.31 7.26
N VAL A 17 -0.55 -11.78 7.08
CA VAL A 17 0.52 -11.64 8.09
C VAL A 17 1.46 -10.51 7.68
N GLY A 18 1.44 -9.42 8.45
CA GLY A 18 2.34 -8.29 8.25
C GLY A 18 3.74 -8.50 8.85
N PRO A 19 4.65 -7.50 8.72
CA PRO A 19 4.41 -6.18 8.13
C PRO A 19 4.19 -6.21 6.61
N PHE A 20 3.43 -5.25 6.07
CA PHE A 20 3.18 -5.15 4.64
C PHE A 20 4.02 -4.05 3.98
N SER A 21 4.56 -4.41 2.83
CA SER A 21 5.18 -3.48 1.89
C SER A 21 4.18 -3.14 0.77
N VAL A 22 4.19 -1.88 0.31
CA VAL A 22 3.28 -1.40 -0.73
C VAL A 22 4.10 -0.86 -1.90
N ARG A 23 3.79 -1.34 -3.11
CA ARG A 23 4.31 -0.78 -4.36
C ARG A 23 3.20 -0.03 -5.09
N VAL A 24 3.43 1.25 -5.37
CA VAL A 24 2.53 2.10 -6.16
C VAL A 24 3.17 2.33 -7.52
N THR A 25 2.40 2.21 -8.59
CA THR A 25 2.85 2.51 -9.96
C THR A 25 1.95 3.60 -10.53
N THR A 26 2.54 4.67 -11.06
CA THR A 26 1.79 5.77 -11.69
C THR A 26 1.28 5.32 -13.06
N LEU A 27 0.07 5.78 -13.42
CA LEU A 27 -0.50 5.47 -14.73
C LEU A 27 0.14 6.32 -15.84
N SER A 28 0.46 7.58 -15.55
CA SER A 28 0.96 8.55 -16.54
C SER A 28 2.42 8.34 -16.92
N THR A 29 3.30 8.12 -15.94
CA THR A 29 4.75 7.99 -16.15
C THR A 29 5.24 6.55 -16.06
N GLN A 30 4.36 5.60 -15.71
CA GLN A 30 4.71 4.19 -15.46
C GLN A 30 5.82 4.01 -14.41
N SER A 31 6.08 5.04 -13.61
CA SER A 31 7.08 5.02 -12.55
C SER A 31 6.53 4.26 -11.35
N SER A 32 7.40 3.49 -10.69
CA SER A 32 6.99 2.71 -9.52
C SER A 32 7.83 3.00 -8.31
N LEU A 33 7.16 3.08 -7.17
CA LEU A 33 7.75 3.35 -5.86
C LEU A 33 7.33 2.26 -4.88
N SER A 34 8.30 1.73 -4.14
CA SER A 34 8.10 0.61 -3.21
C SER A 34 8.42 1.04 -1.79
N ALA A 35 7.39 1.20 -0.95
CA ALA A 35 7.51 1.44 0.48
C ALA A 35 7.59 0.11 1.23
N ARG A 36 8.74 -0.16 1.86
CA ARG A 36 8.97 -1.40 2.62
C ARG A 36 8.43 -1.28 4.04
N ASP A 37 7.79 -2.35 4.51
CA ASP A 37 7.31 -2.53 5.89
C ASP A 37 6.50 -1.35 6.45
N VAL A 38 5.76 -0.65 5.58
CA VAL A 38 5.07 0.60 5.91
C VAL A 38 3.81 0.36 6.76
N ILE A 39 3.16 -0.79 6.60
CA ILE A 39 2.03 -1.19 7.46
C ILE A 39 2.55 -2.20 8.48
N PRO A 40 2.55 -1.87 9.79
CA PRO A 40 3.10 -2.74 10.82
C PRO A 40 2.23 -3.98 11.04
N ARG A 41 2.78 -5.00 11.70
CA ARG A 41 2.06 -6.27 11.98
C ARG A 41 0.79 -6.08 12.82
N ASN A 42 0.82 -5.13 13.76
CA ASN A 42 -0.29 -4.77 14.65
C ASN A 42 -1.10 -3.59 14.11
N TRP A 43 -1.28 -3.51 12.80
CA TRP A 43 -2.05 -2.43 12.18
C TRP A 43 -3.50 -2.41 12.67
N SER A 44 -4.11 -1.23 12.69
CA SER A 44 -5.51 -1.05 13.10
C SER A 44 -6.33 -0.43 11.98
N PRO A 45 -7.63 -0.76 11.87
CA PRO A 45 -8.54 -0.07 10.96
C PRO A 45 -8.54 1.44 11.23
N LYS A 46 -8.65 2.25 10.17
CA LYS A 46 -8.66 3.72 10.21
C LYS A 46 -7.33 4.39 10.62
N ALA A 47 -6.26 3.63 10.82
CA ALA A 47 -4.92 4.21 11.01
C ALA A 47 -4.30 4.66 9.68
N THR A 48 -3.49 5.71 9.76
CA THR A 48 -2.69 6.22 8.63
C THR A 48 -1.22 5.88 8.85
N TYR A 49 -0.59 5.26 7.86
CA TYR A 49 0.84 4.94 7.86
C TYR A 49 1.55 5.70 6.75
N THR A 50 2.64 6.39 7.09
CA THR A 50 3.34 7.31 6.17
C THR A 50 4.72 6.79 5.80
N SER A 51 5.00 6.73 4.49
CA SER A 51 6.35 6.49 3.95
C SER A 51 7.07 7.82 3.69
N ARG A 52 8.41 7.81 3.75
CA ARG A 52 9.26 8.97 3.39
C ARG A 52 9.55 9.08 1.89
N LEU A 53 9.07 8.12 1.10
CA LEU A 53 9.32 8.05 -0.33
C LEU A 53 8.32 8.92 -1.10
N ASN A 54 8.77 9.56 -2.19
CA ASN A 54 7.93 10.33 -3.10
C ASN A 54 8.30 10.08 -4.56
N PHE A 55 7.37 10.34 -5.48
CA PHE A 55 7.66 10.40 -6.91
C PHE A 55 8.41 11.70 -7.21
N ILE A 56 9.38 11.63 -8.11
CA ILE A 56 10.16 12.78 -8.58
C ILE A 56 9.51 13.31 -9.85
#